data_AF-A0A396IG65-F1
#
_entry.id   AF-A0A396IG65-F1
#
_cell.length_a   1.000
_cell.length_b   1.000
_cell.length_c   1.000
_cell.angle_alpha   90.00
_cell.angle_beta   90.00
_cell.angle_gamma   90.00
#
_symmetry.space_group_name_H-M   'P 1'
#
loop_
_entity.id
_entity.type
_entity.pdbx_description
1 polymer ?
#
loop_
_entity_poly.entity_id
_entity_poly.type
_entity_poly.pdbx_seq_one_letter_code
_entity_poly.pdbx_strand_id
1 'polypeptide(L)'
;MDSLKFLITSESESRASEPVQTAVMNMIKDYPDQAKKNMHTVRVRVPVSVAMVLKHEPCLISLAVEGFYDRDIDSMKFAAKMEKFLEKGREEELVCVCVKLSRAMYAQLVQQTFRAPKVYPELPSRDHREEYAEAELGLKIACGMEMMYQQRKRDGVEGKGSTWEAFKQSLEKSGYFQGLLPGSSEYQRLMQNAQEYYRNTSLYSKSSDLMNAPVRRIDEILALPYSVDEFNGQELPPSDDDSWLYNGEEELNSALMERQKEMELYDLKHKGKGKEKRGQDTGSNADEFDPSDLAKSMRAFVDMVSSFEGAEAPEDRSE
;
A
#
# COMPACT_ATOMS: atom_id res chain seq x y z
N MET A 1 19.12 -0.54 32.65
CA MET A 1 19.67 0.76 32.22
C MET A 1 18.68 1.37 31.25
N ASP A 2 18.43 2.66 31.37
CA ASP A 2 17.59 3.39 30.42
C ASP A 2 18.35 3.47 29.08
N SER A 3 17.83 2.83 28.03
CA SER A 3 18.52 2.70 26.74
C SER A 3 18.86 4.05 26.13
N LEU A 4 18.04 5.08 26.37
CA LEU A 4 18.32 6.46 25.96
C LEU A 4 19.53 7.05 26.69
N LYS A 5 19.64 6.84 28.00
CA LYS A 5 20.83 7.27 28.76
C LYS A 5 22.09 6.55 28.29
N PHE A 6 22.00 5.28 27.94
CA PHE A 6 23.15 4.54 27.42
C PHE A 6 23.66 5.10 26.09
N LEU A 7 22.76 5.40 25.14
CA LEU A 7 23.12 6.02 23.87
C LEU A 7 23.79 7.40 24.05
N ILE A 8 23.34 8.19 25.03
CA ILE A 8 23.88 9.53 25.30
C ILE A 8 25.23 9.46 26.03
N THR A 9 25.39 8.53 26.98
CA THR A 9 26.56 8.50 27.88
C THR A 9 27.71 7.70 27.28
N SER A 10 27.41 6.72 26.43
CA SER A 10 28.38 5.79 25.85
C SER A 10 28.35 5.85 24.31
N GLU A 11 28.57 7.03 23.74
CA GLU A 11 28.56 7.25 22.28
C GLU A 11 29.56 6.33 21.55
N SER A 12 30.76 6.16 22.10
CA SER A 12 31.80 5.32 21.49
C SER A 12 31.48 3.82 21.48
N GLU A 13 30.67 3.34 22.43
CA GLU A 13 30.27 1.94 22.52
C GLU A 13 28.96 1.65 21.78
N SER A 14 28.12 2.67 21.58
CA SER A 14 26.83 2.56 20.91
C SER A 14 26.87 2.91 19.42
N ARG A 15 27.91 3.61 18.97
CA ARG A 15 28.10 3.96 17.55
C ARG A 15 28.48 2.74 16.73
N ALA A 16 27.67 2.43 15.72
CA ALA A 16 28.00 1.42 14.73
C ALA A 16 29.30 1.76 13.98
N SER A 17 29.98 0.74 13.45
CA SER A 17 31.24 0.91 12.72
C SER A 17 31.11 1.86 11.51
N GLU A 18 32.20 2.52 11.14
CA GLU A 18 32.22 3.48 10.02
C GLU A 18 31.64 2.93 8.71
N PRO A 19 31.87 1.65 8.31
CA PRO A 19 31.23 1.09 7.13
C PRO A 19 29.70 1.09 7.21
N VAL A 20 29.14 0.78 8.38
CA VAL A 20 27.68 0.76 8.60
C VAL A 20 27.13 2.18 8.58
N GLN A 21 27.80 3.12 9.25
CA GLN A 21 27.41 4.53 9.25
C GLN A 21 27.41 5.11 7.83
N THR A 22 28.45 4.83 7.06
CA THR A 22 28.56 5.29 5.66
C THR A 22 27.46 4.70 4.79
N ALA A 23 27.15 3.40 4.95
CA ALA A 23 26.06 2.76 4.22
C ALA A 23 24.70 3.40 4.55
N VAL A 24 24.42 3.66 5.83
CA VAL A 24 23.18 4.32 6.26
C VAL A 24 23.12 5.75 5.71
N MET A 25 24.19 6.54 5.84
CA MET A 25 24.24 7.91 5.34
C MET A 25 24.05 7.98 3.83
N ASN A 26 24.68 7.08 3.07
CA ASN A 26 24.49 7.00 1.62
C ASN A 26 23.04 6.67 1.23
N MET A 27 22.34 5.89 2.05
CA MET A 27 20.93 5.53 1.83
C MET A 27 19.98 6.70 2.13
N ILE A 28 20.28 7.52 3.15
CA ILE A 28 19.39 8.60 3.60
C ILE A 28 19.79 10.00 3.11
N LYS A 29 20.93 10.15 2.42
CA LYS A 29 21.51 11.46 2.02
C LYS A 29 20.53 12.39 1.29
N ASP A 30 19.63 11.82 0.50
CA ASP A 30 18.67 12.58 -0.34
C ASP A 30 17.31 12.80 0.36
N TYR A 31 17.14 12.28 1.57
CA TYR A 31 15.95 12.52 2.39
C TYR A 31 16.14 13.81 3.22
N PRO A 32 15.08 14.64 3.37
CA PRO A 32 13.67 14.35 3.05
C PRO A 32 13.22 14.76 1.63
N ASP A 33 14.08 15.32 0.79
CA ASP A 33 13.65 15.88 -0.49
C ASP A 33 13.20 14.82 -1.50
N GLN A 34 13.82 13.64 -1.49
CA GLN A 34 13.36 12.50 -2.28
C GLN A 34 11.94 12.08 -1.92
N ALA A 35 11.58 12.11 -0.63
CA ALA A 35 10.22 11.79 -0.17
C ALA A 35 9.21 12.81 -0.72
N LYS A 36 9.56 14.10 -0.75
CA LYS A 36 8.70 15.14 -1.34
C LYS A 36 8.49 14.95 -2.84
N LYS A 37 9.55 14.58 -3.58
CA LYS A 37 9.47 14.27 -5.03
C LYS A 37 8.58 13.06 -5.33
N ASN A 38 8.49 12.11 -4.40
CA ASN A 38 7.65 10.92 -4.52
C ASN A 38 6.18 11.16 -4.12
N MET A 39 5.79 12.41 -3.83
CA MET A 39 4.40 12.80 -3.65
C MET A 39 3.81 13.31 -4.96
N HIS A 40 2.50 13.14 -5.11
CA HIS A 40 1.71 13.56 -6.24
C HIS A 40 0.43 14.22 -5.72
N THR A 41 0.15 15.42 -6.19
CA THR A 41 -1.01 16.23 -5.83
C THR A 41 -1.96 16.26 -7.01
N VAL A 42 -3.23 15.92 -6.78
CA VAL A 42 -4.21 15.78 -7.85
C VAL A 42 -5.55 16.36 -7.42
N ARG A 43 -6.26 17.00 -8.35
CA ARG A 43 -7.65 17.41 -8.15
C ARG A 43 -8.57 16.21 -8.29
N VAL A 44 -9.52 16.09 -7.37
CA VAL A 44 -10.51 15.02 -7.36
C VAL A 44 -11.88 15.58 -7.03
N ARG A 45 -12.93 14.97 -7.60
CA ARG A 45 -14.32 15.28 -7.29
C ARG A 45 -14.93 14.17 -6.44
N VAL A 46 -15.12 14.46 -5.16
CA VAL A 46 -15.57 13.48 -4.15
C VAL A 46 -16.83 14.00 -3.44
N PRO A 47 -17.63 13.12 -2.82
CA PRO A 47 -18.73 13.54 -1.96
C PRO A 47 -18.22 14.44 -0.84
N VAL A 48 -19.03 15.41 -0.41
CA VAL A 48 -18.66 16.40 0.62
C VAL A 48 -18.19 15.72 1.91
N SER A 49 -18.83 14.61 2.29
CA SER A 49 -18.41 13.82 3.46
C SER A 49 -16.97 13.32 3.35
N VAL A 50 -16.58 12.80 2.18
CA VAL A 50 -15.21 12.35 1.90
C VAL A 50 -14.24 13.53 1.89
N ALA A 51 -14.63 14.66 1.28
CA ALA A 51 -13.83 15.88 1.27
C ALA A 51 -13.54 16.37 2.70
N MET A 52 -14.53 16.35 3.60
CA MET A 52 -14.36 16.71 5.01
C MET A 52 -13.42 15.78 5.76
N VAL A 53 -13.54 14.47 5.53
CA VAL A 53 -12.63 13.49 6.12
C VAL A 53 -11.19 13.77 5.69
N LEU A 54 -10.95 13.99 4.39
CA LEU A 54 -9.61 14.25 3.86
C LEU A 54 -9.05 15.62 4.26
N LYS A 55 -9.92 16.61 4.49
CA LYS A 55 -9.53 17.94 5.02
C LYS A 55 -9.04 17.85 6.47
N HIS A 56 -9.75 17.12 7.32
CA HIS A 56 -9.42 16.99 8.74
C HIS A 56 -8.36 15.92 9.04
N GLU A 57 -8.31 14.87 8.24
CA GLU A 57 -7.38 13.75 8.41
C GLU A 57 -6.84 13.26 7.05
N PRO A 58 -5.91 14.01 6.42
CA PRO A 58 -5.39 13.68 5.09
C PRO A 58 -4.77 12.28 5.00
N CYS A 59 -4.21 11.77 6.10
CA CYS A 59 -3.58 10.45 6.16
C CYS A 59 -4.53 9.29 5.82
N LEU A 60 -5.84 9.47 6.00
CA LEU A 60 -6.84 8.44 5.67
C LEU A 60 -6.94 8.14 4.18
N ILE A 61 -6.38 8.99 3.30
CA ILE A 61 -6.27 8.69 1.87
C ILE A 61 -5.53 7.37 1.62
N SER A 62 -4.49 7.08 2.42
CA SER A 62 -3.71 5.84 2.28
C SER A 62 -4.57 4.60 2.50
N LEU A 63 -5.44 4.63 3.52
CA LEU A 63 -6.37 3.55 3.84
C LEU A 63 -7.50 3.43 2.81
N ALA A 64 -7.95 4.54 2.22
CA ALA A 64 -8.93 4.53 1.14
C ALA A 64 -8.34 3.91 -0.14
N VAL A 65 -7.08 4.23 -0.47
CA VAL A 65 -6.36 3.65 -1.61
C VAL A 65 -6.17 2.15 -1.40
N GLU A 66 -5.71 1.73 -0.22
CA GLU A 66 -5.55 0.32 0.15
C GLU A 66 -6.87 -0.45 0.03
N GLY A 67 -7.95 0.08 0.63
CA GLY A 67 -9.28 -0.53 0.57
C GLY A 67 -9.83 -0.66 -0.85
N PHE A 68 -9.48 0.27 -1.75
CA PHE A 68 -9.82 0.16 -3.17
C PHE A 68 -8.92 -0.84 -3.91
N TYR A 69 -7.60 -0.79 -3.70
CA TYR A 69 -6.63 -1.58 -4.43
C TYR A 69 -6.76 -3.07 -4.13
N ASP A 70 -6.92 -3.42 -2.84
CA ASP A 70 -7.05 -4.79 -2.33
C ASP A 70 -8.51 -5.28 -2.28
N ARG A 71 -9.42 -4.64 -3.02
CA ARG A 71 -10.85 -4.97 -2.99
C ARG A 71 -11.13 -6.41 -3.43
N ASP A 72 -11.99 -7.06 -2.68
CA ASP A 72 -12.56 -8.39 -2.90
C ASP A 72 -14.07 -8.33 -3.16
N ILE A 73 -14.71 -9.50 -3.29
CA ILE A 73 -16.16 -9.59 -3.55
C ILE A 73 -16.99 -8.97 -2.42
N ASP A 74 -16.53 -9.04 -1.17
CA ASP A 74 -17.28 -8.55 -0.02
C ASP A 74 -17.17 -7.03 0.11
N SER A 75 -15.97 -6.47 0.00
CA SER A 75 -15.75 -5.02 -0.05
C SER A 75 -16.47 -4.38 -1.23
N MET A 76 -16.53 -5.04 -2.39
CA MET A 76 -17.35 -4.58 -3.51
C MET A 76 -18.84 -4.45 -3.18
N LYS A 77 -19.39 -5.27 -2.27
CA LYS A 77 -20.79 -5.11 -1.80
C LYS A 77 -20.95 -3.86 -0.94
N PHE A 78 -19.94 -3.46 -0.18
CA PHE A 78 -19.96 -2.20 0.58
C PHE A 78 -19.97 -1.00 -0.37
N ALA A 79 -19.05 -0.98 -1.35
CA ALA A 79 -19.01 0.08 -2.36
C ALA A 79 -20.27 0.12 -3.24
N ALA A 80 -20.92 -1.01 -3.51
CA ALA A 80 -22.17 -1.03 -4.28
C ALA A 80 -23.31 -0.28 -3.56
N LYS A 81 -23.27 -0.21 -2.22
CA LYS A 81 -24.30 0.42 -1.41
C LYS A 81 -23.96 1.84 -0.95
N MET A 82 -22.68 2.14 -0.76
CA MET A 82 -22.20 3.44 -0.25
C MET A 82 -22.95 3.91 1.01
N GLU A 83 -23.14 3.02 2.00
CA GLU A 83 -24.00 3.28 3.15
C GLU A 83 -23.48 4.43 4.03
N LYS A 84 -22.16 4.65 4.10
CA LYS A 84 -21.57 5.69 4.96
C LYS A 84 -21.47 7.04 4.26
N PHE A 85 -21.00 7.06 3.02
CA PHE A 85 -20.65 8.30 2.32
C PHE A 85 -21.68 8.76 1.28
N LEU A 86 -22.67 7.93 0.92
CA LEU A 86 -23.78 8.31 0.01
C LEU A 86 -25.09 7.64 0.44
N GLU A 87 -25.44 7.77 1.72
CA GLU A 87 -26.66 7.16 2.27
C GLU A 87 -27.93 7.67 1.56
N LYS A 88 -28.86 6.76 1.23
CA LYS A 88 -30.11 7.11 0.53
C LYS A 88 -30.88 8.19 1.28
N GLY A 89 -31.12 9.33 0.62
CA GLY A 89 -31.84 10.48 1.18
C GLY A 89 -30.94 11.65 1.58
N ARG A 90 -29.62 11.50 1.50
CA ARG A 90 -28.68 12.63 1.52
C ARG A 90 -28.32 12.95 0.07
N GLU A 91 -28.73 14.12 -0.41
CA GLU A 91 -28.18 14.66 -1.66
C GLU A 91 -26.75 15.12 -1.35
N GLU A 92 -25.77 14.25 -1.56
CA GLU A 92 -24.36 14.62 -1.49
C GLU A 92 -23.90 15.10 -2.86
N GLU A 93 -23.55 16.37 -2.93
CA GLU A 93 -22.89 16.96 -4.08
C GLU A 93 -21.42 16.51 -4.16
N LEU A 94 -20.87 16.43 -5.37
CA LEU A 94 -19.44 16.21 -5.57
C LEU A 94 -18.72 17.56 -5.56
N VAL A 95 -17.79 17.72 -4.62
CA VAL A 95 -16.94 18.92 -4.53
C VAL A 95 -15.55 18.62 -5.06
N CYS A 96 -14.93 19.60 -5.71
CA CYS A 96 -13.55 19.50 -6.16
C CYS A 96 -12.61 19.84 -4.99
N VAL A 97 -11.60 18.99 -4.77
CA VAL A 97 -10.56 19.20 -3.74
C VAL A 97 -9.20 18.71 -4.26
N CYS A 98 -8.10 19.25 -3.71
CA CYS A 98 -6.77 18.72 -3.94
C CYS A 98 -6.42 17.67 -2.88
N VAL A 99 -6.02 16.49 -3.34
CA VAL A 99 -5.51 15.42 -2.48
C VAL A 99 -4.04 15.19 -2.77
N LYS A 100 -3.26 14.92 -1.72
CA LYS A 100 -1.83 14.63 -1.82
C LYS A 100 -1.59 13.19 -1.40
N LEU A 101 -0.99 12.41 -2.29
CA LEU A 101 -0.72 10.99 -2.09
C LEU A 101 0.67 10.64 -2.63
N SER A 102 1.17 9.44 -2.34
CA SER A 102 2.43 9.01 -2.98
C SER A 102 2.19 8.69 -4.45
N ARG A 103 3.23 8.77 -5.29
CA ARG A 103 3.18 8.33 -6.68
C ARG A 103 2.67 6.89 -6.80
N ALA A 104 3.10 6.00 -5.92
CA ALA A 104 2.62 4.62 -5.88
C ALA A 104 1.11 4.52 -5.64
N MET A 105 0.56 5.27 -4.68
CA MET A 105 -0.88 5.32 -4.43
C MET A 105 -1.65 5.87 -5.64
N TYR A 106 -1.07 6.83 -6.37
CA TYR A 106 -1.70 7.43 -7.54
C TYR A 106 -1.80 6.41 -8.65
N ALA A 107 -0.70 5.71 -8.92
CA ALA A 107 -0.65 4.60 -9.87
C ALA A 107 -1.66 3.51 -9.53
N GLN A 108 -1.76 3.12 -8.25
CA GLN A 108 -2.73 2.13 -7.76
C GLN A 108 -4.19 2.50 -8.08
N LEU A 109 -4.53 3.79 -8.04
CA LEU A 109 -5.86 4.25 -8.40
C LEU A 109 -6.05 4.38 -9.92
N VAL A 110 -5.13 5.03 -10.63
CA VAL A 110 -5.31 5.37 -12.05
C VAL A 110 -5.31 4.13 -12.94
N GLN A 111 -4.44 3.16 -12.69
CA GLN A 111 -4.27 2.01 -13.58
C GLN A 111 -5.43 0.99 -13.49
N GLN A 112 -6.30 1.09 -12.50
CA GLN A 112 -7.42 0.18 -12.35
C GLN A 112 -8.71 0.75 -12.94
N THR A 113 -9.31 0.03 -13.89
CA THR A 113 -10.64 0.39 -14.39
C THR A 113 -11.70 0.05 -13.35
N PHE A 114 -12.64 0.96 -13.15
CA PHE A 114 -13.70 0.79 -12.16
C PHE A 114 -15.01 1.40 -12.65
N ARG A 115 -16.11 0.70 -12.42
CA ARG A 115 -17.44 1.17 -12.80
C ARG A 115 -18.13 1.74 -11.58
N ALA A 116 -18.71 2.94 -11.75
CA ALA A 116 -19.47 3.60 -10.71
C ALA A 116 -20.62 2.70 -10.21
N PRO A 117 -20.78 2.53 -8.88
CA PRO A 117 -22.00 1.99 -8.29
C PRO A 117 -23.22 2.78 -8.74
N LYS A 118 -24.38 2.13 -8.84
CA LYS A 118 -25.64 2.78 -9.25
C LYS A 118 -26.07 3.95 -8.35
N VAL A 119 -25.62 3.92 -7.09
CA VAL A 119 -25.92 4.95 -6.09
C VAL A 119 -24.97 6.15 -6.18
N TYR A 120 -23.86 6.01 -6.90
CA TYR A 120 -22.89 7.08 -7.06
C TYR A 120 -23.42 8.13 -8.05
N PRO A 121 -23.17 9.43 -7.82
CA PRO A 121 -23.57 10.47 -8.77
C PRO A 121 -23.05 10.21 -10.19
N GLU A 122 -23.80 10.67 -11.19
CA GLU A 122 -23.40 10.50 -12.58
C GLU A 122 -22.08 11.21 -12.86
N LEU A 123 -21.16 10.52 -13.53
CA LEU A 123 -19.86 11.08 -13.89
C LEU A 123 -20.02 12.08 -15.06
N PRO A 124 -19.16 13.12 -15.15
CA PRO A 124 -19.14 14.04 -16.27
C PRO A 124 -19.00 13.33 -17.63
N SER A 125 -19.33 14.02 -18.73
CA SER A 125 -19.07 13.49 -20.07
C SER A 125 -17.57 13.24 -20.28
N ARG A 126 -17.25 12.16 -20.99
CA ARG A 126 -15.88 11.81 -21.39
C ARG A 126 -15.24 12.83 -22.35
N ASP A 127 -16.04 13.70 -22.94
CA ASP A 127 -15.53 14.81 -23.76
C ASP A 127 -14.75 15.82 -22.91
N HIS A 128 -15.13 15.99 -21.64
CA HIS A 128 -14.44 16.82 -20.65
C HIS A 128 -13.38 15.98 -19.92
N ARG A 129 -12.26 15.70 -20.59
CA ARG A 129 -11.24 14.75 -20.11
C ARG A 129 -10.73 15.04 -18.69
N GLU A 130 -10.39 16.29 -18.37
CA GLU A 130 -9.90 16.65 -17.03
C GLU A 130 -10.97 16.41 -15.97
N GLU A 131 -12.18 16.91 -16.19
CA GLU A 131 -13.30 16.77 -15.26
C GLU A 131 -13.71 15.31 -15.03
N TYR A 132 -13.67 14.51 -16.10
CA TYR A 132 -13.92 13.08 -16.04
C TYR A 132 -12.82 12.37 -15.24
N ALA A 133 -11.54 12.71 -15.44
CA ALA A 133 -10.43 12.14 -14.69
C ALA A 133 -10.51 12.48 -13.19
N GLU A 134 -10.83 13.73 -12.85
CA GLU A 134 -11.05 14.18 -11.47
C GLU A 134 -12.20 13.40 -10.80
N ALA A 135 -13.30 13.19 -11.51
CA ALA A 135 -14.47 12.46 -11.02
C ALA A 135 -14.26 10.95 -10.94
N GLU A 136 -13.57 10.35 -11.91
CA GLU A 136 -13.21 8.94 -11.91
C GLU A 136 -12.25 8.61 -10.77
N LEU A 137 -11.25 9.46 -10.53
CA LEU A 137 -10.33 9.29 -9.41
C LEU A 137 -11.06 9.49 -8.07
N GLY A 138 -11.91 10.50 -7.97
CA GLY A 138 -12.74 10.75 -6.79
C GLY A 138 -13.71 9.60 -6.48
N LEU A 139 -14.31 8.98 -7.51
CA LEU A 139 -15.11 7.76 -7.38
C LEU A 139 -14.32 6.63 -6.71
N LYS A 140 -13.10 6.37 -7.19
CA LYS A 140 -12.26 5.30 -6.65
C LYS A 140 -11.90 5.56 -5.18
N ILE A 141 -11.57 6.81 -4.84
CA ILE A 141 -11.27 7.23 -3.47
C ILE A 141 -12.50 7.06 -2.57
N ALA A 142 -13.67 7.55 -3.00
CA ALA A 142 -14.90 7.47 -2.22
C ALA A 142 -15.33 6.02 -1.98
N CYS A 143 -15.30 5.18 -3.01
CA CYS A 143 -15.59 3.75 -2.86
C CYS A 143 -14.55 3.04 -2.00
N GLY A 144 -13.26 3.35 -2.15
CA GLY A 144 -12.20 2.80 -1.30
C GLY A 144 -12.37 3.17 0.17
N MET A 145 -12.78 4.40 0.45
CA MET A 145 -13.08 4.84 1.81
C MET A 145 -14.30 4.14 2.41
N GLU A 146 -15.36 3.91 1.62
CA GLU A 146 -16.52 3.11 2.03
C GLU A 146 -16.12 1.66 2.33
N MET A 147 -15.38 1.01 1.42
CA MET A 147 -14.89 -0.37 1.60
C MET A 147 -14.10 -0.49 2.90
N MET A 148 -13.12 0.40 3.10
CA MET A 148 -12.27 0.41 4.27
C MET A 148 -13.06 0.66 5.56
N TYR A 149 -14.00 1.62 5.56
CA TYR A 149 -14.82 1.94 6.72
C TYR A 149 -15.68 0.74 7.13
N GLN A 150 -16.42 0.14 6.19
CA GLN A 150 -17.33 -0.96 6.49
C GLN A 150 -16.58 -2.23 6.87
N GLN A 151 -15.46 -2.51 6.20
CA GLN A 151 -14.61 -3.65 6.53
C GLN A 151 -14.05 -3.54 7.95
N ARG A 152 -13.44 -2.40 8.30
CA ARG A 152 -12.90 -2.18 9.66
C ARG A 152 -13.98 -2.16 10.72
N LYS A 153 -15.16 -1.59 10.44
CA LYS A 153 -16.30 -1.62 11.35
C LYS A 153 -16.79 -3.05 11.60
N ARG A 154 -16.90 -3.88 10.55
CA ARG A 154 -17.23 -5.30 10.68
C ARG A 154 -16.18 -6.04 11.50
N ASP A 155 -14.91 -5.88 11.15
CA ASP A 155 -13.79 -6.59 11.78
C ASP A 155 -13.60 -6.18 13.24
N GLY A 156 -13.87 -4.91 13.56
CA GLY A 156 -13.86 -4.39 14.92
C GLY A 156 -14.95 -4.96 15.81
N VAL A 157 -16.14 -5.22 15.26
CA VAL A 157 -17.26 -5.88 15.98
C VAL A 157 -17.02 -7.38 16.10
N GLU A 158 -16.59 -8.04 15.03
CA GLU A 158 -16.37 -9.49 15.03
C GLU A 158 -15.09 -9.89 15.79
N GLY A 159 -14.13 -8.98 15.88
CA GLY A 159 -12.84 -9.22 16.49
C GLY A 159 -11.84 -9.95 15.60
N LYS A 160 -12.13 -10.01 14.30
CA LYS A 160 -11.38 -10.79 13.30
C LYS A 160 -10.42 -9.87 12.55
N GLY A 161 -9.28 -9.58 13.17
CA GLY A 161 -8.13 -8.98 12.48
C GLY A 161 -7.04 -10.02 12.24
N SER A 162 -5.93 -9.61 11.60
CA SER A 162 -4.73 -10.44 11.40
C SER A 162 -4.18 -11.05 12.70
N THR A 163 -4.42 -10.39 13.83
CA THR A 163 -4.06 -10.85 15.18
C THR A 163 -4.89 -12.06 15.64
N TRP A 164 -6.17 -12.15 15.26
CA TRP A 164 -7.00 -13.33 15.50
C TRP A 164 -6.52 -14.54 14.69
N GLU A 165 -6.15 -14.32 13.42
CA GLU A 165 -5.66 -15.41 12.57
C GLU A 165 -4.34 -15.99 13.09
N ALA A 166 -3.41 -15.14 13.52
CA ALA A 166 -2.17 -15.58 14.16
C ALA A 166 -2.44 -16.34 15.47
N PHE A 167 -3.38 -15.87 16.30
CA PHE A 167 -3.80 -16.58 17.50
C PHE A 167 -4.42 -17.94 17.19
N LYS A 168 -5.32 -18.00 16.20
CA LYS A 168 -5.94 -19.25 15.74
C LYS A 168 -4.90 -20.25 15.22
N GLN A 169 -3.94 -19.81 14.40
CA GLN A 169 -2.84 -20.65 13.93
C GLN A 169 -1.97 -21.17 15.08
N SER A 170 -1.75 -20.37 16.12
CA SER A 170 -1.05 -20.80 17.33
C SER A 170 -1.83 -21.88 18.09
N LEU A 171 -3.16 -21.78 18.17
CA LEU A 171 -4.03 -22.81 18.74
C LEU A 171 -4.02 -24.11 17.92
N GLU A 172 -4.02 -24.00 16.59
CA GLU A 172 -3.91 -25.16 15.70
C GLU A 172 -2.57 -25.88 15.88
N LYS A 173 -1.45 -25.12 15.90
CA LYS A 173 -0.10 -25.67 16.13
C LYS A 173 0.08 -26.29 17.52
N SER A 174 -0.58 -25.75 18.53
CA SER A 174 -0.54 -26.31 19.90
C SER A 174 -1.48 -27.51 20.09
N GLY A 175 -2.23 -27.90 19.07
CA GLY A 175 -3.14 -29.04 19.13
C GLY A 175 -4.43 -28.77 19.91
N TYR A 176 -4.78 -27.51 20.14
CA TYR A 176 -5.97 -27.12 20.92
C TYR A 176 -7.26 -27.73 20.38
N PHE A 177 -7.39 -27.83 19.05
CA PHE A 177 -8.55 -28.41 18.38
C PHE A 177 -8.52 -29.94 18.28
N GLN A 178 -7.52 -30.61 18.87
CA GLN A 178 -7.46 -32.08 19.01
C GLN A 178 -7.58 -32.86 17.69
N GLY A 179 -7.20 -32.25 16.55
CA GLY A 179 -7.37 -32.85 15.23
C GLY A 179 -8.84 -32.99 14.78
N LEU A 180 -9.78 -32.34 15.48
CA LEU A 180 -11.19 -32.33 15.10
C LEU A 180 -11.38 -31.64 13.76
N LEU A 181 -12.28 -32.21 12.94
CA LEU A 181 -12.61 -31.65 11.64
C LEU A 181 -13.25 -30.25 11.78
N PRO A 182 -12.80 -29.24 11.00
CA PRO A 182 -13.43 -27.94 10.95
C PRO A 182 -14.94 -28.06 10.66
N GLY A 183 -15.76 -27.44 11.50
CA GLY A 183 -17.22 -27.47 11.37
C GLY A 183 -17.94 -28.55 12.18
N SER A 184 -17.23 -29.48 12.82
CA SER A 184 -17.84 -30.39 13.80
C SER A 184 -18.35 -29.61 15.03
N SER A 185 -19.39 -30.13 15.71
CA SER A 185 -19.96 -29.56 16.93
C SER A 185 -18.88 -29.21 17.97
N GLU A 186 -17.99 -30.17 18.24
CA GLU A 186 -16.92 -29.99 19.23
C GLU A 186 -15.86 -28.98 18.77
N TYR A 187 -15.50 -28.97 17.47
CA TYR A 187 -14.61 -27.95 16.92
C TYR A 187 -15.22 -26.55 17.06
N GLN A 188 -16.51 -26.39 16.75
CA GLN A 188 -17.21 -25.12 16.89
C GLN A 188 -17.27 -24.65 18.35
N ARG A 189 -17.49 -25.57 19.30
CA ARG A 189 -17.46 -25.26 20.74
C ARG A 189 -16.09 -24.77 21.19
N LEU A 190 -15.02 -25.49 20.82
CA LEU A 190 -13.65 -25.07 21.12
C LEU A 190 -13.30 -23.73 20.45
N MET A 191 -13.76 -23.52 19.21
CA MET A 191 -13.57 -22.26 18.49
C MET A 191 -14.25 -21.08 19.21
N GLN A 192 -15.48 -21.25 19.69
CA GLN A 192 -16.19 -20.21 20.45
C GLN A 192 -15.47 -19.89 21.76
N ASN A 193 -15.04 -20.91 22.52
CA ASN A 193 -14.27 -20.71 23.75
C ASN A 193 -12.96 -19.95 23.49
N ALA A 194 -12.25 -20.29 22.41
CA ALA A 194 -11.04 -19.59 21.98
C ALA A 194 -11.31 -18.13 21.61
N GLN A 195 -12.42 -17.85 20.92
CA GLN A 195 -12.85 -16.48 20.57
C GLN A 195 -13.15 -15.65 21.82
N GLU A 196 -13.87 -16.22 22.79
CA GLU A 196 -14.18 -15.53 24.05
C GLU A 196 -12.91 -15.24 24.86
N TYR A 197 -12.00 -16.22 24.97
CA TYR A 197 -10.72 -16.01 25.62
C TYR A 197 -9.90 -14.90 24.95
N TYR A 198 -9.84 -14.93 23.62
CA TYR A 198 -9.14 -13.91 22.85
C TYR A 198 -9.73 -12.52 23.12
N ARG A 199 -11.07 -12.38 23.09
CA ARG A 199 -11.76 -11.11 23.38
C ARG A 199 -11.43 -10.52 24.74
N ASN A 200 -11.17 -11.37 25.73
CA ASN A 200 -10.83 -10.94 27.10
C ASN A 200 -9.33 -10.62 27.28
N THR A 201 -8.51 -10.75 26.24
CA THR A 201 -7.07 -10.52 26.31
C THR A 201 -6.72 -9.06 25.99
N SER A 202 -5.72 -8.49 26.67
CA SER A 202 -5.25 -7.12 26.41
C SER A 202 -4.69 -6.88 25.00
N LEU A 203 -4.28 -7.94 24.31
CA LEU A 203 -3.90 -7.92 22.89
C LEU A 203 -5.10 -7.64 21.99
N TYR A 204 -6.26 -8.22 22.33
CA TYR A 204 -7.50 -7.98 21.59
C TYR A 204 -7.96 -6.54 21.73
N SER A 205 -7.99 -6.00 22.96
CA SER A 205 -8.41 -4.62 23.17
C SER A 205 -7.53 -3.64 22.39
N LYS A 206 -6.20 -3.78 22.47
CA LYS A 206 -5.25 -2.94 21.71
C LYS A 206 -5.42 -3.09 20.20
N SER A 207 -5.55 -4.32 19.70
CA SER A 207 -5.71 -4.57 18.27
C SER A 207 -7.05 -4.03 17.75
N SER A 208 -8.12 -4.21 18.52
CA SER A 208 -9.45 -3.70 18.18
C SER A 208 -9.45 -2.18 18.18
N ASP A 209 -8.83 -1.54 19.17
CA ASP A 209 -8.71 -0.08 19.25
C ASP A 209 -7.97 0.50 18.05
N LEU A 210 -6.83 -0.09 17.66
CA LEU A 210 -6.05 0.34 16.50
C LEU A 210 -6.83 0.16 15.18
N MET A 211 -7.54 -0.96 15.02
CA MET A 211 -8.32 -1.22 13.80
C MET A 211 -9.54 -0.29 13.69
N ASN A 212 -10.16 0.03 14.82
CA ASN A 212 -11.34 0.91 14.88
C ASN A 212 -10.98 2.40 14.95
N ALA A 213 -9.73 2.77 15.23
CA ALA A 213 -9.33 4.18 15.33
C ALA A 213 -9.67 4.99 14.06
N PRO A 214 -9.42 4.52 12.83
CA PRO A 214 -9.84 5.22 11.61
C PRO A 214 -11.36 5.41 11.51
N VAL A 215 -12.14 4.37 11.85
CA VAL A 215 -13.62 4.41 11.82
C VAL A 215 -14.15 5.45 12.80
N ARG A 216 -13.65 5.42 14.04
CA ARG A 216 -14.01 6.41 15.07
C ARG A 216 -13.64 7.83 14.64
N ARG A 217 -12.45 8.01 14.07
CA ARG A 217 -11.99 9.33 13.61
C ARG A 217 -12.89 9.88 12.49
N ILE A 218 -13.30 9.03 11.55
CA ILE A 218 -14.26 9.38 10.50
C ILE A 218 -15.61 9.78 11.12
N ASP A 219 -16.12 9.00 12.06
CA ASP A 219 -17.39 9.29 12.74
C ASP A 219 -17.33 10.62 13.52
N GLU A 220 -16.23 10.90 14.20
CA GLU A 220 -15.99 12.16 14.91
C GLU A 220 -15.96 13.37 13.95
N ILE A 221 -15.29 13.24 12.80
CA ILE A 221 -15.24 14.31 11.79
C ILE A 221 -16.61 14.56 11.19
N LEU A 222 -17.33 13.51 10.82
CA LEU A 222 -18.65 13.61 10.17
C LEU A 222 -19.77 13.99 11.15
N ALA A 223 -19.52 13.96 12.46
CA ALA A 223 -20.44 14.50 13.46
C ALA A 223 -20.36 16.03 13.58
N LEU A 224 -19.29 16.65 13.07
CA LEU A 224 -19.17 18.10 13.00
C LEU A 224 -20.10 18.63 11.90
N PRO A 225 -20.69 19.84 12.06
CA PRO A 225 -21.42 20.48 10.97
C PRO A 225 -20.49 20.74 9.79
N TYR A 226 -20.87 20.32 8.60
CA TYR A 226 -20.15 20.61 7.36
C TYR A 226 -21.12 21.00 6.26
N SER A 227 -20.66 21.81 5.30
CA SER A 227 -21.46 22.27 4.17
C SER A 227 -20.63 22.31 2.88
N VAL A 228 -21.32 22.24 1.74
CA VAL A 228 -20.70 22.35 0.39
C VAL A 228 -19.95 23.68 0.25
N ASP A 229 -20.47 24.74 0.86
CA ASP A 229 -19.92 26.10 0.77
C ASP A 229 -18.49 26.21 1.31
N GLU A 230 -18.04 25.29 2.15
CA GLU A 230 -16.64 25.25 2.60
C GLU A 230 -15.65 24.96 1.48
N PHE A 231 -16.10 24.31 0.41
CA PHE A 231 -15.29 23.90 -0.74
C PHE A 231 -15.57 24.75 -1.98
N ASN A 232 -16.66 25.52 -1.98
CA ASN A 232 -17.03 26.40 -3.08
C ASN A 232 -16.08 27.62 -3.15
N GLY A 233 -15.72 28.03 -4.37
CA GLY A 233 -14.93 29.24 -4.61
C GLY A 233 -13.45 29.16 -4.20
N GLN A 234 -12.92 27.97 -3.89
CA GLN A 234 -11.49 27.78 -3.66
C GLN A 234 -10.74 27.72 -5.00
N GLU A 235 -9.70 28.54 -5.16
CA GLU A 235 -8.74 28.35 -6.25
C GLU A 235 -7.83 27.16 -5.93
N LEU A 236 -8.12 26.03 -6.56
CA LEU A 236 -7.35 24.80 -6.41
C LEU A 236 -6.22 24.75 -7.44
N PRO A 237 -4.98 24.41 -7.03
CA PRO A 237 -3.90 24.21 -7.97
C PRO A 237 -4.25 23.10 -8.97
N PRO A 238 -3.71 23.15 -10.20
CA PRO A 238 -3.87 22.06 -11.15
C PRO A 238 -3.22 20.78 -10.62
N SER A 239 -3.68 19.63 -11.14
CA SER A 239 -3.05 18.35 -10.86
C SER A 239 -1.59 18.34 -11.33
N ASP A 240 -0.74 17.65 -10.58
CA ASP A 240 0.65 17.39 -10.95
C ASP A 240 0.70 16.58 -12.25
N ASP A 241 1.79 16.72 -13.00
CA ASP A 241 2.05 15.91 -14.19
C ASP A 241 2.21 14.42 -13.83
N ASP A 242 1.59 13.56 -14.63
CA ASP A 242 1.63 12.11 -14.48
C ASP A 242 2.43 11.39 -15.57
N SER A 243 3.17 12.13 -16.41
CA SER A 243 4.04 11.55 -17.46
C SER A 243 5.06 10.55 -16.90
N TRP A 244 5.50 10.73 -15.64
CA TRP A 244 6.38 9.78 -14.94
C TRP A 244 5.77 8.37 -14.81
N LEU A 245 4.45 8.22 -14.88
CA LEU A 245 3.78 6.92 -14.82
C LEU A 245 4.03 6.09 -16.09
N TYR A 246 4.28 6.75 -17.22
CA TYR A 246 4.42 6.12 -18.53
C TYR A 246 5.87 6.04 -19.01
N ASN A 247 6.78 6.82 -18.41
CA ASN A 247 8.20 6.85 -18.74
C ASN A 247 9.06 5.88 -17.91
N GLY A 248 8.43 4.88 -17.25
CA GLY A 248 9.10 3.98 -16.32
C GLY A 248 10.22 3.14 -16.94
N GLU A 249 10.16 2.87 -18.25
CA GLU A 249 11.21 2.15 -18.97
C GLU A 249 12.55 2.91 -18.96
N GLU A 250 12.51 4.22 -19.20
CA GLU A 250 13.71 5.06 -19.26
C GLU A 250 14.34 5.22 -17.87
N GLU A 251 13.52 5.42 -16.83
CA GLU A 251 13.97 5.47 -15.44
C GLU A 251 14.58 4.13 -15.00
N LEU A 252 13.92 3.01 -15.31
CA LEU A 252 14.42 1.67 -15.00
C LEU A 252 15.76 1.39 -15.69
N ASN A 253 15.87 1.67 -16.98
CA ASN A 253 17.11 1.49 -17.74
C ASN A 253 18.25 2.35 -17.17
N SER A 254 17.96 3.58 -16.76
CA SER A 254 18.94 4.47 -16.13
C SER A 254 19.43 3.93 -14.78
N ALA A 255 18.51 3.44 -13.94
CA ALA A 255 18.85 2.84 -12.64
C ALA A 255 19.66 1.53 -12.78
N LEU A 256 19.32 0.69 -13.76
CA LEU A 256 20.08 -0.53 -14.07
C LEU A 256 21.52 -0.21 -14.49
N MET A 257 21.70 0.82 -15.34
CA MET A 257 23.02 1.28 -15.77
C MET A 257 23.85 1.86 -14.63
N GLU A 258 23.24 2.57 -13.69
CA GLU A 258 23.92 3.07 -12.49
C GLU A 258 24.38 1.92 -11.59
N ARG A 259 23.49 0.96 -11.29
CA ARG A 259 23.81 -0.27 -10.55
C ARG A 259 24.96 -1.06 -11.20
N GLN A 260 24.96 -1.17 -12.52
CA GLN A 260 26.01 -1.85 -13.26
C GLN A 260 27.36 -1.15 -13.06
N LYS A 261 27.40 0.18 -13.16
CA LYS A 261 28.63 0.97 -12.88
C LYS A 261 29.11 0.82 -11.45
N GLU A 262 28.20 0.82 -10.47
CA GLU A 262 28.56 0.60 -9.06
C GLU A 262 29.21 -0.78 -8.84
N MET A 263 28.67 -1.81 -9.49
CA MET A 263 29.20 -3.18 -9.43
C MET A 263 30.57 -3.29 -10.10
N GLU A 264 30.74 -2.70 -11.28
CA GLU A 264 32.04 -2.63 -11.96
C GLU A 264 33.09 -1.93 -11.09
N LEU A 265 32.73 -0.82 -10.44
CA LEU A 265 33.61 -0.10 -9.51
C LEU A 265 33.96 -0.94 -8.27
N TYR A 266 33.01 -1.73 -7.76
CA TYR A 266 33.26 -2.67 -6.66
C TYR A 266 34.24 -3.77 -7.10
N ASP A 267 34.00 -4.39 -8.25
CA ASP A 267 34.86 -5.44 -8.79
C ASP A 267 36.29 -4.95 -9.06
N LEU A 268 36.42 -3.73 -9.59
CA LEU A 268 37.73 -3.09 -9.77
C LEU A 268 38.47 -2.88 -8.44
N LYS A 269 37.77 -2.50 -7.37
CA LYS A 269 38.36 -2.34 -6.02
C LYS A 269 38.74 -3.69 -5.39
N HIS A 270 38.05 -4.77 -5.74
CA HIS A 270 38.25 -6.10 -5.16
C HIS A 270 39.13 -7.05 -5.98
N LYS A 271 39.31 -6.80 -7.29
CA LYS A 271 40.29 -7.51 -8.15
C LYS A 271 41.75 -7.33 -7.70
N GLY A 272 42.04 -6.30 -6.90
CA GLY A 272 43.36 -6.08 -6.29
C GLY A 272 43.64 -6.87 -5.00
N LYS A 273 42.62 -7.41 -4.32
CA LYS A 273 42.77 -8.11 -3.02
C LYS A 273 42.71 -9.64 -3.12
N GLY A 274 42.37 -10.19 -4.29
CA GLY A 274 42.20 -11.62 -4.52
C GLY A 274 43.48 -12.41 -4.88
N LYS A 275 44.65 -11.78 -4.94
CA LYS A 275 45.89 -12.47 -5.37
C LYS A 275 46.68 -13.19 -4.27
N GLU A 276 46.30 -13.09 -2.99
CA GLU A 276 47.10 -13.69 -1.89
C GLU A 276 46.49 -14.90 -1.17
N LYS A 277 45.28 -15.38 -1.51
CA LYS A 277 44.79 -16.67 -1.00
C LYS A 277 43.93 -17.40 -2.02
N ARG A 278 44.57 -18.04 -2.99
CA ARG A 278 43.99 -19.20 -3.70
C ARG A 278 44.81 -20.43 -3.36
N GLY A 279 44.44 -21.06 -2.26
CA GLY A 279 44.79 -22.42 -1.90
C GLY A 279 43.52 -23.14 -1.44
N GLN A 280 43.10 -24.09 -2.27
CA GLN A 280 42.18 -25.22 -2.02
C GLN A 280 40.68 -25.00 -1.74
N ASP A 281 39.90 -25.68 -2.61
CA ASP A 281 38.56 -26.30 -2.45
C ASP A 281 37.36 -25.40 -2.09
N THR A 282 36.20 -25.47 -2.74
CA THR A 282 35.42 -26.60 -3.27
C THR A 282 34.47 -26.11 -4.37
N GLY A 283 34.02 -27.03 -5.22
CA GLY A 283 33.13 -26.74 -6.34
C GLY A 283 31.74 -26.26 -5.96
N SER A 284 31.28 -25.26 -6.70
CA SER A 284 29.91 -25.12 -7.18
C SER A 284 29.98 -24.17 -8.37
N ASN A 285 29.55 -24.62 -9.54
CA ASN A 285 29.25 -23.73 -10.66
C ASN A 285 28.12 -22.80 -10.19
N ALA A 286 28.49 -21.66 -9.62
CA ALA A 286 27.62 -20.51 -9.63
C ALA A 286 27.75 -19.97 -11.05
N ASP A 287 26.73 -20.19 -11.87
CA ASP A 287 26.56 -19.41 -13.09
C ASP A 287 26.85 -17.95 -12.75
N GLU A 288 27.77 -17.37 -13.51
CA GLU A 288 28.11 -15.97 -13.45
C GLU A 288 26.81 -15.20 -13.68
N PHE A 289 26.19 -14.75 -12.60
CA PHE A 289 24.95 -13.99 -12.66
C PHE A 289 25.25 -12.70 -13.41
N ASP A 290 24.95 -12.68 -14.72
CA ASP A 290 25.10 -11.51 -15.57
C ASP A 290 23.80 -10.68 -15.52
N PRO A 291 23.81 -9.51 -14.86
CA PRO A 291 22.66 -8.62 -14.80
C PRO A 291 22.26 -8.10 -16.20
N SER A 292 23.16 -8.15 -17.18
CA SER A 292 22.88 -7.80 -18.58
C SER A 292 21.89 -8.79 -19.19
N ASP A 293 22.00 -10.07 -18.88
CA ASP A 293 21.08 -11.09 -19.36
C ASP A 293 19.71 -10.99 -18.67
N LEU A 294 19.67 -10.61 -17.39
CA LEU A 294 18.42 -10.26 -16.70
C LEU A 294 17.76 -9.01 -17.30
N ALA A 295 18.54 -7.98 -17.63
CA ALA A 295 18.01 -6.77 -18.26
C ALA A 295 17.47 -7.05 -19.67
N LYS A 296 18.13 -7.93 -20.43
CA LYS A 296 17.65 -8.41 -21.74
C LYS A 296 16.38 -9.24 -21.62
N SER A 297 16.28 -10.14 -20.64
CA SER A 297 15.09 -10.97 -20.44
C SER A 297 13.90 -10.12 -19.97
N MET A 298 14.11 -9.13 -19.10
CA MET A 298 13.06 -8.19 -18.71
C MET A 298 12.60 -7.32 -19.88
N ARG A 299 13.52 -6.85 -20.75
CA ARG A 299 13.15 -6.14 -21.99
C ARG A 299 12.34 -7.01 -22.92
N ALA A 300 12.79 -8.25 -23.17
CA ALA A 300 12.06 -9.21 -24.00
C ALA A 300 10.66 -9.51 -23.44
N PHE A 301 10.51 -9.56 -22.11
CA PHE A 301 9.21 -9.75 -21.46
C PHE A 301 8.28 -8.54 -21.63
N VAL A 302 8.81 -7.32 -21.51
CA VAL A 302 8.05 -6.08 -21.71
C VAL A 302 7.62 -5.88 -23.17
N ASP A 303 8.49 -6.27 -24.11
CA ASP A 303 8.21 -6.20 -25.56
C ASP A 303 7.23 -7.29 -26.03
N MET A 304 7.02 -8.34 -25.23
CA MET A 304 6.10 -9.43 -25.55
C MET A 304 4.65 -8.96 -25.36
N VAL A 305 4.02 -8.58 -26.48
CA VAL A 305 2.59 -8.26 -26.49
C VAL A 305 1.79 -9.52 -26.20
N SER A 306 1.21 -9.59 -24.99
CA SER A 306 0.33 -10.67 -24.54
C SER A 306 -0.75 -10.95 -25.59
N SER A 307 -0.78 -12.17 -26.12
CA SER A 307 -1.88 -12.64 -26.97
C SER A 307 -3.13 -12.91 -26.13
N PHE A 308 -4.24 -13.31 -26.77
CA PHE A 308 -5.48 -13.68 -26.08
C PHE A 308 -5.33 -14.92 -25.17
N GLU A 309 -4.22 -15.65 -25.28
CA GLU A 309 -3.89 -16.84 -24.48
C GLU A 309 -3.02 -16.54 -23.24
N GLY A 310 -2.60 -15.29 -23.05
CA GLY A 310 -1.80 -14.84 -21.90
C GLY A 310 -0.32 -14.62 -22.20
N ALA A 311 0.48 -14.38 -21.15
CA ALA A 311 1.93 -14.20 -21.25
C ALA A 311 2.62 -15.58 -21.24
N GLU A 312 3.05 -16.06 -22.40
CA GLU A 312 3.94 -17.22 -22.49
C GLU A 312 5.35 -16.79 -22.09
N ALA A 313 5.96 -17.53 -21.15
CA ALA A 313 7.37 -17.33 -20.83
C ALA A 313 8.22 -17.67 -22.07
N PRO A 314 9.27 -16.88 -22.38
CA PRO A 314 10.19 -17.24 -23.45
C PRO A 314 10.76 -18.63 -23.16
N GLU A 315 10.79 -19.48 -24.19
CA GLU A 315 11.26 -20.87 -24.09
C GLU A 315 12.63 -20.90 -23.39
N ASP A 316 12.72 -21.72 -22.34
CA ASP A 316 13.98 -22.00 -21.65
C ASP A 316 15.03 -22.41 -22.69
N ARG A 317 16.20 -21.77 -22.63
CA ARG A 317 17.37 -22.17 -23.41
C ARG A 317 17.84 -23.55 -22.92
N SER A 318 17.26 -24.60 -23.48
CA SER A 318 17.90 -25.91 -23.53
C SER A 318 18.82 -25.96 -24.75
N GLU A 319 20.08 -25.57 -24.54
CA GLU A 319 21.32 -26.25 -24.97
C GLU A 319 22.56 -25.43 -24.59
#